data_AF-A0A0A2EPC4-F1
#
_entry.id   AF-A0A0A2EPC4-F1
#
_cell.length_a   1.000
_cell.length_b   1.000
_cell.length_c   1.000
_cell.angle_alpha   90.00
_cell.angle_beta   90.00
_cell.angle_gamma   90.00
#
_symmetry.space_group_name_H-M   'P 1'
#
loop_
_entity.id
_entity.type
_entity.pdbx_description
1 polymer ?
#
loop_
_entity_poly.entity_id
_entity_poly.type
_entity_poly.pdbx_seq_one_letter_code
_entity_poly.pdbx_strand_id
1 'polypeptide(L)'
;MNKTLQHVLFGAVLIGGMPVVALAQNAKGGISPEMLQRIEAATPQTPVSKALQNAISANQIKKLTVNNENRFMFDREFSHRVQSKGITDQKSSGRCWLFTGLNVYRAKVIQTNDLSDFRFSHVYSFFFDQLEKSNLFLQGVIDHVAKPMDDKMVEWLFKHPLNDGGQYTGVSDILTKYGVVPTEAMPETYNSENTDEMGRILSTKLRRDGLLIREAYARGAKAKKLQEMKETTLAEIYRILCYCLGTPPKKFEYTLRNSKGEVISTKEYTPKSFFAEFIGDNLVDNYVMLMNDPSRPYGKLYEIDYDRHSYDGRNWTYVNLPIEDIKEMAIASIKGNDAMYFSCDVGKELNSDHGTLDMTNYEIENLFGVALQMDKKDRIRTFTSGSTHAMTLVAVDIDANGKPTKWMVENSWGDRKGYKGHLIMTDKWFDEYMFRLVVNKKYITAKVAEILKTKPTRLPAWDPMFAGDK
;
A
#
# COMPACT_ATOMS: atom_id res chain seq x y z
N MET A 1 -63.70 53.45 55.24
CA MET A 1 -63.32 53.33 53.81
C MET A 1 -61.88 52.84 53.78
N ASN A 2 -61.63 51.53 53.66
CA ASN A 2 -61.32 50.82 52.40
C ASN A 2 -60.14 51.50 51.66
N LYS A 3 -58.97 50.90 51.43
CA LYS A 3 -58.56 49.49 51.34
C LYS A 3 -57.08 49.28 51.66
N THR A 4 -56.86 48.08 52.14
CA THR A 4 -55.72 47.21 52.42
C THR A 4 -54.70 46.98 51.30
N LEU A 5 -53.59 46.31 51.69
CA LEU A 5 -52.64 45.45 50.94
C LEU A 5 -51.54 46.17 50.13
N GLN A 6 -50.26 45.75 50.09
CA GLN A 6 -49.53 44.61 50.66
C GLN A 6 -48.03 44.89 50.43
N HIS A 7 -47.17 44.55 51.40
CA HIS A 7 -45.71 44.56 51.21
C HIS A 7 -45.28 43.40 50.29
N VAL A 8 -44.45 43.69 49.28
CA VAL A 8 -43.67 42.67 48.57
C VAL A 8 -42.24 43.17 48.42
N LEU A 9 -41.36 42.60 49.26
CA LEU A 9 -39.91 42.54 49.04
C LEU A 9 -39.67 41.89 47.67
N PHE A 10 -39.08 42.60 46.73
CA PHE A 10 -38.42 41.96 45.59
C PHE A 10 -36.98 41.68 45.99
N GLY A 11 -36.75 40.43 46.42
CA GLY A 11 -35.42 39.87 46.60
C GLY A 11 -34.67 39.83 45.28
N ALA A 12 -33.40 40.20 45.33
CA ALA A 12 -32.46 40.01 44.24
C ALA A 12 -32.36 38.51 43.93
N VAL A 13 -32.95 38.08 42.81
CA VAL A 13 -32.69 36.76 42.25
C VAL A 13 -31.32 36.82 41.58
N LEU A 14 -30.30 36.37 42.32
CA LEU A 14 -29.04 35.90 41.75
C LEU A 14 -29.37 34.73 40.82
N ILE A 15 -29.53 35.01 39.53
CA ILE A 15 -29.54 33.97 38.50
C ILE A 15 -28.11 33.41 38.48
N GLY A 16 -27.96 32.25 39.11
CA GLY A 16 -26.74 31.47 39.10
C GLY A 16 -26.33 31.21 37.66
N GLY A 17 -25.25 31.86 37.24
CA GLY A 17 -24.49 31.41 36.09
C GLY A 17 -24.01 30.00 36.43
N MET A 18 -24.58 28.99 35.78
CA MET A 18 -23.92 27.69 35.70
C MET A 18 -22.62 27.93 34.93
N PRO A 19 -21.43 27.78 35.52
CA PRO A 19 -20.27 27.52 34.70
C PRO A 19 -20.57 26.17 34.06
N VAL A 20 -20.79 26.15 32.75
CA VAL A 20 -20.59 24.92 31.98
C VAL A 20 -19.15 24.54 32.28
N VAL A 21 -18.99 23.57 33.20
CA VAL A 21 -17.71 23.01 33.55
C VAL A 21 -17.19 22.40 32.26
N ALA A 22 -16.30 23.13 31.58
CA ALA A 22 -15.37 22.55 30.63
C ALA A 22 -14.83 21.30 31.32
N LEU A 23 -15.08 20.12 30.75
CA LEU A 23 -14.61 18.84 31.30
C LEU A 23 -13.12 19.00 31.59
N ALA A 24 -12.81 19.23 32.87
CA ALA A 24 -11.47 19.47 33.32
C ALA A 24 -10.70 18.18 33.05
N GLN A 25 -9.66 18.28 32.23
CA GLN A 25 -8.61 17.27 32.17
C GLN A 25 -8.27 16.89 33.61
N ASN A 26 -8.39 15.60 33.95
CA ASN A 26 -8.17 15.13 35.31
C ASN A 26 -6.72 15.47 35.71
N ALA A 27 -6.56 16.46 36.59
CA ALA A 27 -5.25 16.96 37.01
C ALA A 27 -4.35 15.86 37.63
N LYS A 28 -4.94 14.74 38.06
CA LYS A 28 -4.22 13.58 38.62
C LYS A 28 -3.39 12.79 37.60
N GLY A 29 -3.51 13.07 36.31
CA GLY A 29 -2.73 12.42 35.24
C GLY A 29 -1.65 13.28 34.59
N GLY A 30 -1.47 14.53 35.01
CA GLY A 30 -0.48 15.44 34.44
C GLY A 30 0.94 15.26 35.01
N ILE A 31 1.94 15.83 34.33
CA ILE A 31 3.30 15.93 34.86
C ILE A 31 3.31 17.02 35.94
N SER A 32 3.41 16.60 37.21
CA SER A 32 3.52 17.56 38.33
C SER A 32 4.93 18.17 38.40
N PRO A 33 5.12 19.33 39.04
CA PRO A 33 6.45 19.91 39.27
C PRO A 33 7.42 18.92 39.95
N GLU A 34 6.94 18.15 40.92
CA GLU A 34 7.74 17.15 41.63
C GLU A 34 8.08 15.96 40.72
N MET A 35 7.17 15.58 39.80
CA MET A 35 7.47 14.57 38.79
C MET A 35 8.54 15.07 37.81
N LEU A 36 8.42 16.32 37.35
CA LEU A 36 9.40 16.91 36.44
C LEU A 36 10.80 16.96 37.07
N GLN A 37 10.90 17.39 38.34
CA GLN A 37 12.17 17.38 39.07
C GLN A 37 12.79 15.96 39.15
N ARG A 38 11.96 14.92 39.36
CA ARG A 38 12.45 13.53 39.33
C ARG A 38 12.91 13.10 37.93
N ILE A 39 12.21 13.51 36.87
CA ILE A 39 12.58 13.22 35.48
C ILE A 39 13.93 13.89 35.13
N GLU A 40 14.10 15.17 35.49
CA GLU A 40 15.33 15.93 35.27
C GLU A 40 16.50 15.32 36.05
N ALA A 41 16.28 14.95 37.32
CA ALA A 41 17.30 14.28 38.14
C ALA A 41 17.70 12.90 37.59
N ALA A 42 16.77 12.19 36.95
CA ALA A 42 17.04 10.91 36.27
C ALA A 42 17.81 11.06 34.95
N THR A 43 17.99 12.29 34.44
CA THR A 43 18.68 12.58 33.17
C THR A 43 19.88 13.53 33.40
N PRO A 44 20.91 13.10 34.13
CA PRO A 44 22.01 13.98 34.52
C PRO A 44 22.78 14.50 33.31
N GLN A 45 23.06 15.81 33.30
CA GLN A 45 23.91 16.44 32.28
C GLN A 45 25.38 16.13 32.57
N THR A 46 25.92 15.14 31.87
CA THR A 46 27.35 14.78 31.89
C THR A 46 28.07 15.39 30.68
N PRO A 47 29.41 15.48 30.68
CA PRO A 47 30.15 15.88 29.48
C PRO A 47 29.81 15.02 28.26
N VAL A 48 29.59 13.71 28.45
CA VAL A 48 29.18 12.78 27.39
C VAL A 48 27.78 13.11 26.87
N SER A 49 26.79 13.25 27.75
CA SER A 49 25.42 13.57 27.33
C SER A 49 25.34 14.95 26.66
N LYS A 50 26.17 15.91 27.08
CA LYS A 50 26.25 17.22 26.44
C LYS A 50 26.86 17.16 25.04
N ALA A 51 27.92 16.38 24.87
CA ALA A 51 28.52 16.13 23.56
C ALA A 51 27.53 15.43 22.61
N LEU A 52 26.82 14.39 23.10
CA LEU A 52 25.77 13.70 22.36
C LEU A 52 24.62 14.65 22.00
N GLN A 53 24.14 15.47 22.94
CA GLN A 53 23.11 16.47 22.68
C GLN A 53 23.53 17.42 21.55
N ASN A 54 24.75 17.95 21.60
CA ASN A 54 25.26 18.85 20.55
C ASN A 54 25.35 18.12 19.20
N ALA A 55 25.90 16.89 19.17
CA ALA A 55 26.01 16.10 17.95
C ALA A 55 24.63 15.77 17.35
N ILE A 56 23.68 15.30 18.15
CA ILE A 56 22.32 14.94 17.72
C ILE A 56 21.55 16.18 17.27
N SER A 57 21.64 17.29 18.00
CA SER A 57 20.94 18.53 17.67
C SER A 57 21.40 19.17 16.35
N ALA A 58 22.65 18.94 15.95
CA ALA A 58 23.24 19.49 14.74
C ALA A 58 23.16 18.56 13.52
N ASN A 59 22.70 17.31 13.67
CA ASN A 59 22.76 16.29 12.62
C ASN A 59 21.45 15.50 12.50
N GLN A 60 21.27 14.81 11.37
CA GLN A 60 20.19 13.83 11.22
C GLN A 60 20.49 12.59 12.06
N ILE A 61 19.56 12.18 12.94
CA ILE A 61 19.72 11.00 13.82
C ILE A 61 20.17 9.77 13.03
N LYS A 62 19.52 9.49 11.89
CA LYS A 62 19.81 8.32 11.05
C LYS A 62 21.27 8.27 10.55
N LYS A 63 21.93 9.41 10.38
CA LYS A 63 23.36 9.47 10.00
C LYS A 63 24.30 9.15 11.18
N LEU A 64 23.86 9.42 12.40
CA LEU A 64 24.61 9.14 13.61
C LEU A 64 24.47 7.68 14.07
N THR A 65 23.42 6.99 13.62
CA THR A 65 23.12 5.62 14.04
C THR A 65 23.52 4.57 13.01
N VAL A 66 24.14 4.91 11.88
CA VAL A 66 24.59 3.92 10.89
C VAL A 66 25.58 2.95 11.53
N ASN A 67 25.30 1.65 11.48
CA ASN A 67 26.26 0.63 11.88
C ASN A 67 27.35 0.48 10.80
N ASN A 68 28.57 0.91 11.13
CA ASN A 68 29.70 0.83 10.20
C ASN A 68 30.24 -0.60 10.05
N GLU A 69 30.04 -1.47 11.03
CA GLU A 69 30.47 -2.87 10.98
C GLU A 69 29.63 -3.67 9.96
N ASN A 70 28.37 -3.28 9.74
CA ASN A 70 27.49 -3.93 8.78
C ASN A 70 27.82 -3.62 7.30
N ARG A 71 28.67 -2.63 7.02
CA ARG A 71 28.95 -2.16 5.64
C ARG A 71 29.66 -3.19 4.75
N PHE A 72 30.26 -4.22 5.34
CA PHE A 72 31.11 -5.19 4.63
C PHE A 72 30.41 -6.51 4.25
N MET A 73 29.14 -6.70 4.62
CA MET A 73 28.57 -8.06 4.74
C MET A 73 27.79 -8.59 3.52
N PHE A 74 27.41 -7.76 2.54
CA PHE A 74 26.63 -8.24 1.40
C PHE A 74 27.49 -8.42 0.15
N ASP A 75 27.89 -9.67 -0.12
CA ASP A 75 28.20 -10.03 -1.50
C ASP A 75 26.92 -9.87 -2.36
N ARG A 76 27.10 -9.58 -3.65
CA ARG A 76 26.01 -9.27 -4.59
C ARG A 76 25.56 -10.48 -5.39
N GLU A 77 26.13 -11.64 -5.09
CA GLU A 77 25.85 -12.90 -5.75
C GLU A 77 24.67 -13.59 -5.05
N PHE A 78 23.90 -14.33 -5.84
CA PHE A 78 22.74 -15.08 -5.38
C PHE A 78 22.78 -16.45 -6.05
N SER A 79 22.62 -17.51 -5.26
CA SER A 79 22.53 -18.88 -5.79
C SER A 79 21.41 -19.04 -6.83
N HIS A 80 20.29 -18.31 -6.71
CA HIS A 80 19.17 -18.36 -7.64
C HIS A 80 18.61 -16.95 -7.90
N ARG A 81 18.45 -16.59 -9.18
CA ARG A 81 17.90 -15.31 -9.61
C ARG A 81 17.04 -15.47 -10.85
N VAL A 82 15.85 -14.88 -10.81
CA VAL A 82 14.93 -14.81 -11.93
C VAL A 82 15.52 -13.97 -13.06
N GLN A 83 15.38 -14.45 -14.29
CA GLN A 83 15.74 -13.68 -15.48
C GLN A 83 14.77 -12.50 -15.67
N SER A 84 15.26 -11.29 -15.39
CA SER A 84 14.55 -10.04 -15.70
C SER A 84 15.54 -8.99 -16.23
N LYS A 85 15.02 -8.02 -16.98
CA LYS A 85 15.78 -6.86 -17.48
C LYS A 85 14.94 -5.60 -17.36
N GLY A 86 15.63 -4.46 -17.35
CA GLY A 86 15.02 -3.15 -17.16
C GLY A 86 14.75 -2.85 -15.69
N ILE A 87 14.74 -1.55 -15.35
CA ILE A 87 14.32 -1.02 -14.05
C ILE A 87 13.28 0.06 -14.31
N THR A 88 12.20 0.02 -13.55
CA THR A 88 11.11 1.00 -13.64
C THR A 88 11.24 2.06 -12.56
N ASP A 89 10.57 3.20 -12.77
CA ASP A 89 10.58 4.33 -11.84
C ASP A 89 9.17 4.92 -11.76
N GLN A 90 8.53 4.78 -10.60
CA GLN A 90 7.17 5.28 -10.35
C GLN A 90 7.13 6.78 -10.06
N LYS A 91 8.29 7.41 -9.84
CA LYS A 91 8.42 8.83 -9.47
C LYS A 91 7.58 9.19 -8.23
N SER A 92 7.00 10.37 -8.20
CA SER A 92 6.18 10.89 -7.11
C SER A 92 4.74 10.41 -7.27
N SER A 93 4.54 9.09 -7.19
CA SER A 93 3.21 8.47 -7.22
C SER A 93 3.15 7.24 -6.31
N GLY A 94 1.96 6.89 -5.82
CA GLY A 94 1.72 5.71 -4.96
C GLY A 94 1.50 4.41 -5.75
N ARG A 95 2.07 4.29 -6.95
CA ARG A 95 1.78 3.20 -7.90
C ARG A 95 2.64 1.95 -7.74
N CYS A 96 3.37 1.80 -6.63
CA CYS A 96 4.33 0.70 -6.41
C CYS A 96 3.74 -0.69 -6.64
N TRP A 97 2.49 -0.90 -6.21
CA TRP A 97 1.75 -2.15 -6.40
C TRP A 97 1.57 -2.49 -7.89
N LEU A 98 1.22 -1.50 -8.71
CA LEU A 98 0.99 -1.69 -10.13
C LEU A 98 2.31 -1.93 -10.87
N PHE A 99 3.36 -1.17 -10.52
CA PHE A 99 4.72 -1.38 -11.05
C PHE A 99 5.22 -2.78 -10.72
N THR A 100 5.07 -3.21 -9.47
CA THR A 100 5.44 -4.55 -9.02
C THR A 100 4.69 -5.63 -9.79
N GLY A 101 3.37 -5.49 -9.92
CA GLY A 101 2.53 -6.43 -10.65
C GLY A 101 2.93 -6.55 -12.12
N LEU A 102 3.14 -5.43 -12.81
CA LEU A 102 3.56 -5.42 -14.20
C LEU A 102 5.00 -5.90 -14.38
N ASN A 103 5.90 -5.67 -13.43
CA ASN A 103 7.28 -6.17 -13.47
C ASN A 103 7.34 -7.71 -13.42
N VAL A 104 6.44 -8.38 -12.67
CA VAL A 104 6.33 -9.85 -12.67
C VAL A 104 6.04 -10.36 -14.08
N TYR A 105 5.04 -9.80 -14.75
CA TYR A 105 4.68 -10.22 -16.12
C TYR A 105 5.70 -9.79 -17.16
N ARG A 106 6.32 -8.62 -16.97
CA ARG A 106 7.40 -8.12 -17.83
C ARG A 106 8.57 -9.12 -17.85
N ALA A 107 8.96 -9.66 -16.70
CA ALA A 107 10.00 -10.68 -16.62
C ALA A 107 9.65 -11.92 -17.45
N LYS A 108 8.41 -12.43 -17.33
CA LYS A 108 7.90 -13.55 -18.15
C LYS A 108 7.95 -13.23 -19.64
N VAL A 109 7.47 -12.05 -20.06
CA VAL A 109 7.47 -11.62 -21.48
C VAL A 109 8.88 -11.54 -22.05
N ILE A 110 9.80 -10.92 -21.30
CA ILE A 110 11.21 -10.79 -21.70
C ILE A 110 11.83 -12.17 -21.88
N GLN A 111 11.57 -13.10 -20.96
CA GLN A 111 12.09 -14.46 -21.04
C GLN A 111 11.51 -15.23 -22.24
N THR A 112 10.19 -15.25 -22.39
CA THR A 112 9.51 -16.05 -23.43
C THR A 112 9.84 -15.59 -24.85
N ASN A 113 10.14 -14.31 -25.04
CA ASN A 113 10.36 -13.73 -26.37
C ASN A 113 11.83 -13.32 -26.63
N ASP A 114 12.76 -13.63 -25.72
CA ASP A 114 14.16 -13.19 -25.75
C ASP A 114 14.30 -11.70 -26.04
N LEU A 115 13.75 -10.85 -25.16
CA LEU A 115 13.79 -9.39 -25.34
C LEU A 115 15.00 -8.76 -24.63
N SER A 116 15.51 -7.66 -25.18
CA SER A 116 16.55 -6.83 -24.54
C SER A 116 15.97 -5.87 -23.51
N ASP A 117 14.81 -5.28 -23.80
CA ASP A 117 14.00 -4.44 -22.90
C ASP A 117 12.52 -4.56 -23.31
N PHE A 118 11.63 -4.41 -22.35
CA PHE A 118 10.19 -4.35 -22.58
C PHE A 118 9.51 -3.72 -21.37
N ARG A 119 8.49 -2.88 -21.58
CA ARG A 119 7.72 -2.28 -20.49
C ARG A 119 6.26 -2.14 -20.86
N PHE A 120 5.39 -2.63 -19.99
CA PHE A 120 3.96 -2.29 -20.04
C PHE A 120 3.74 -0.83 -19.64
N SER A 121 2.71 -0.20 -20.20
CA SER A 121 2.26 1.13 -19.79
C SER A 121 1.59 1.05 -18.41
N HIS A 122 2.25 1.60 -17.41
CA HIS A 122 1.70 1.70 -16.05
C HIS A 122 0.57 2.72 -16.01
N VAL A 123 0.71 3.86 -16.72
CA VAL A 123 -0.33 4.88 -16.83
C VAL A 123 -1.63 4.35 -17.45
N TYR A 124 -1.58 3.40 -18.39
CA TYR A 124 -2.78 2.78 -18.97
C TYR A 124 -3.60 2.06 -17.90
N SER A 125 -2.96 1.17 -17.14
CA SER A 125 -3.64 0.43 -16.07
C SER A 125 -4.04 1.35 -14.92
N PHE A 126 -3.22 2.36 -14.60
CA PHE A 126 -3.54 3.36 -13.58
C PHE A 126 -4.76 4.21 -13.95
N PHE A 127 -4.94 4.57 -15.22
CA PHE A 127 -6.14 5.28 -15.69
C PHE A 127 -7.42 4.53 -15.31
N PHE A 128 -7.48 3.23 -15.62
CA PHE A 128 -8.66 2.42 -15.34
C PHE A 128 -8.82 2.11 -13.86
N ASP A 129 -7.72 1.97 -13.12
CA ASP A 129 -7.75 1.86 -11.67
C ASP A 129 -8.45 3.07 -11.02
N GLN A 130 -8.03 4.29 -11.37
CA GLN A 130 -8.61 5.51 -10.81
C GLN A 130 -10.09 5.68 -11.19
N LEU A 131 -10.47 5.29 -12.41
CA LEU A 131 -11.86 5.30 -12.85
C LEU A 131 -12.72 4.27 -12.11
N GLU A 132 -12.22 3.05 -11.92
CA GLU A 132 -12.94 1.98 -11.23
C GLU A 132 -13.08 2.26 -9.73
N LYS A 133 -12.02 2.76 -9.08
CA LYS A 133 -12.11 3.19 -7.68
C LYS A 133 -13.09 4.34 -7.48
N SER A 134 -13.14 5.27 -8.44
CA SER A 134 -14.15 6.33 -8.46
C SER A 134 -15.58 5.77 -8.52
N ASN A 135 -15.81 4.77 -9.36
CA ASN A 135 -17.09 4.07 -9.46
C ASN A 135 -17.41 3.27 -8.18
N LEU A 136 -16.41 2.59 -7.60
CA LEU A 136 -16.53 1.85 -6.34
C LEU A 136 -16.99 2.78 -5.20
N PHE A 137 -16.36 3.96 -5.05
CA PHE A 137 -16.77 4.95 -4.06
C PHE A 137 -18.21 5.41 -4.27
N LEU A 138 -18.56 5.85 -5.49
CA LEU A 138 -19.89 6.40 -5.76
C LEU A 138 -20.98 5.35 -5.59
N GLN A 139 -20.72 4.11 -6.01
CA GLN A 139 -21.65 3.02 -5.80
C GLN A 139 -21.76 2.67 -4.32
N GLY A 140 -20.65 2.63 -3.57
CA GLY A 140 -20.66 2.47 -2.12
C GLY A 140 -21.51 3.52 -1.40
N VAL A 141 -21.43 4.79 -1.83
CA VAL A 141 -22.29 5.87 -1.35
C VAL A 141 -23.76 5.61 -1.65
N ILE A 142 -24.10 5.12 -2.85
CA ILE A 142 -25.49 4.76 -3.22
C ILE A 142 -25.99 3.60 -2.35
N ASP A 143 -25.20 2.56 -2.15
CA ASP A 143 -25.57 1.40 -1.33
C ASP A 143 -25.83 1.79 0.13
N HIS A 144 -25.17 2.85 0.61
CA HIS A 144 -25.22 3.33 1.99
C HIS A 144 -25.97 4.66 2.14
N VAL A 145 -26.74 5.06 1.12
CA VAL A 145 -27.34 6.39 1.02
C VAL A 145 -28.33 6.71 2.14
N ALA A 146 -29.00 5.68 2.67
CA ALA A 146 -29.97 5.79 3.76
C ALA A 146 -29.34 5.90 5.15
N LYS A 147 -28.05 5.57 5.30
CA LYS A 147 -27.34 5.61 6.58
C LYS A 147 -26.88 7.05 6.89
N PRO A 148 -26.80 7.45 8.18
CA PRO A 148 -26.34 8.78 8.56
C PRO A 148 -24.84 8.99 8.26
N MET A 149 -24.35 10.23 8.30
CA MET A 149 -22.95 10.56 7.98
C MET A 149 -21.92 9.99 8.97
N ASP A 150 -22.34 9.76 10.22
CA ASP A 150 -21.54 9.20 11.30
C ASP A 150 -21.61 7.66 11.37
N ASP A 151 -22.32 7.01 10.45
CA ASP A 151 -22.18 5.57 10.24
C ASP A 151 -20.75 5.24 9.83
N LYS A 152 -20.14 4.24 10.47
CA LYS A 152 -18.73 3.89 10.26
C LYS A 152 -18.37 3.63 8.79
N MET A 153 -19.26 3.02 8.02
CA MET A 153 -19.00 2.75 6.60
C MET A 153 -19.10 4.03 5.78
N VAL A 154 -20.10 4.88 6.06
CA VAL A 154 -20.22 6.19 5.39
C VAL A 154 -19.00 7.05 5.72
N GLU A 155 -18.62 7.15 6.99
CA GLU A 155 -17.42 7.87 7.42
C GLU A 155 -16.16 7.32 6.72
N TRP A 156 -16.00 5.99 6.66
CA TRP A 156 -14.87 5.36 6.00
C TRP A 156 -14.81 5.69 4.50
N LEU A 157 -15.93 5.59 3.78
CA LEU A 157 -16.01 5.93 2.35
C LEU A 157 -15.57 7.39 2.11
N PHE A 158 -16.08 8.34 2.90
CA PHE A 158 -15.74 9.76 2.73
C PHE A 158 -14.31 10.12 3.17
N LYS A 159 -13.70 9.34 4.07
CA LYS A 159 -12.27 9.42 4.39
C LYS A 159 -11.40 8.90 3.25
N HIS A 160 -11.85 7.87 2.53
CA HIS A 160 -11.07 7.17 1.50
C HIS A 160 -11.76 7.16 0.12
N PRO A 161 -12.07 8.33 -0.48
CA PRO A 161 -12.76 8.35 -1.77
C PRO A 161 -11.91 7.83 -2.92
N LEU A 162 -10.59 8.01 -2.85
CA LEU A 162 -9.64 7.62 -3.87
C LEU A 162 -8.21 7.64 -3.29
N ASN A 163 -7.34 6.79 -3.80
CA ASN A 163 -5.90 6.83 -3.59
C ASN A 163 -5.17 6.16 -4.77
N ASP A 164 -3.86 6.37 -4.86
CA ASP A 164 -3.01 5.67 -5.83
C ASP A 164 -2.78 4.21 -5.45
N GLY A 165 -2.60 3.96 -4.15
CA GLY A 165 -2.19 2.69 -3.58
C GLY A 165 -3.14 1.54 -3.89
N GLY A 166 -2.69 0.32 -3.65
CA GLY A 166 -3.46 -0.84 -4.05
C GLY A 166 -2.70 -2.13 -3.88
N GLN A 167 -3.31 -3.22 -4.34
CA GLN A 167 -2.72 -4.54 -4.19
C GLN A 167 -2.89 -5.39 -5.43
N TYR A 168 -2.35 -6.61 -5.39
CA TYR A 168 -2.35 -7.50 -6.53
C TYR A 168 -3.76 -7.82 -7.06
N THR A 169 -4.79 -7.86 -6.22
CA THR A 169 -6.18 -8.05 -6.70
C THR A 169 -6.59 -6.95 -7.69
N GLY A 170 -6.18 -5.71 -7.45
CA GLY A 170 -6.34 -4.63 -8.42
C GLY A 170 -5.60 -4.89 -9.72
N VAL A 171 -4.39 -5.47 -9.66
CA VAL A 171 -3.60 -5.79 -10.85
C VAL A 171 -4.35 -6.85 -11.65
N SER A 172 -4.77 -7.94 -11.01
CA SER A 172 -5.48 -9.02 -11.68
C SER A 172 -6.80 -8.53 -12.29
N ASP A 173 -7.58 -7.75 -11.56
CA ASP A 173 -8.91 -7.29 -12.02
C ASP A 173 -8.78 -6.28 -13.17
N ILE A 174 -7.92 -5.27 -13.05
CA ILE A 174 -7.75 -4.24 -14.07
C ILE A 174 -7.15 -4.82 -15.35
N LEU A 175 -6.06 -5.60 -15.26
CA LEU A 175 -5.42 -6.19 -16.44
C LEU A 175 -6.37 -7.18 -17.12
N THR A 176 -7.10 -7.99 -16.35
CA THR A 176 -8.08 -8.91 -16.91
C THR A 176 -9.25 -8.18 -17.55
N LYS A 177 -9.73 -7.07 -16.98
CA LYS A 177 -10.92 -6.32 -17.46
C LYS A 177 -10.62 -5.37 -18.61
N TYR A 178 -9.45 -4.74 -18.67
CA TYR A 178 -9.10 -3.74 -19.68
C TYR A 178 -7.99 -4.18 -20.64
N GLY A 179 -7.20 -5.19 -20.26
CA GLY A 179 -6.02 -5.61 -21.00
C GLY A 179 -4.78 -4.81 -20.59
N VAL A 180 -3.76 -4.85 -21.45
CA VAL A 180 -2.49 -4.13 -21.26
C VAL A 180 -2.02 -3.55 -22.58
N VAL A 181 -1.17 -2.54 -22.52
CA VAL A 181 -0.52 -1.95 -23.70
C VAL A 181 0.97 -1.75 -23.41
N PRO A 182 1.84 -1.74 -24.42
CA PRO A 182 3.24 -1.40 -24.24
C PRO A 182 3.39 0.10 -23.94
N THR A 183 4.50 0.51 -23.33
CA THR A 183 4.73 1.90 -22.90
C THR A 183 4.63 2.89 -24.07
N GLU A 184 5.07 2.48 -25.26
CA GLU A 184 5.06 3.30 -26.48
C GLU A 184 3.63 3.61 -26.97
N ALA A 185 2.64 2.77 -26.63
CA ALA A 185 1.24 2.99 -27.00
C ALA A 185 0.53 3.98 -26.07
N MET A 186 1.00 4.12 -24.83
CA MET A 186 0.50 5.12 -23.87
C MET A 186 1.63 5.48 -22.89
N PRO A 187 2.45 6.50 -23.21
CA PRO A 187 3.59 6.87 -22.38
C PRO A 187 3.14 7.61 -21.11
N GLU A 188 4.02 7.64 -20.11
CA GLU A 188 3.84 8.44 -18.90
C GLU A 188 3.65 9.93 -19.23
N THR A 189 2.99 10.63 -18.32
CA THR A 189 2.70 12.06 -18.37
C THR A 189 3.26 12.72 -17.11
N TYR A 190 3.30 14.06 -17.06
CA TYR A 190 3.67 14.76 -15.83
C TYR A 190 2.81 14.33 -14.63
N ASN A 191 1.49 14.20 -14.79
CA ASN A 191 0.58 13.88 -13.69
C ASN A 191 0.59 12.40 -13.31
N SER A 192 1.01 11.49 -14.21
CA SER A 192 1.20 10.10 -13.81
C SER A 192 2.47 9.92 -12.98
N GLU A 193 3.49 10.75 -13.20
CA GLU A 193 4.71 10.81 -12.39
C GLU A 193 4.60 11.72 -11.14
N ASN A 194 3.52 12.51 -11.01
CA ASN A 194 3.27 13.46 -9.92
C ASN A 194 1.75 13.52 -9.63
N THR A 195 1.23 12.53 -8.91
CA THR A 195 -0.22 12.26 -8.84
C THR A 195 -0.99 13.08 -7.80
N ASP A 196 -0.30 13.70 -6.83
CA ASP A 196 -0.90 14.37 -5.67
C ASP A 196 -2.04 15.33 -6.03
N GLU A 197 -1.80 16.23 -6.98
CA GLU A 197 -2.78 17.27 -7.34
C GLU A 197 -3.99 16.68 -8.08
N MET A 198 -3.76 15.73 -9.00
CA MET A 198 -4.83 15.01 -9.67
C MET A 198 -5.68 14.24 -8.64
N GLY A 199 -5.04 13.49 -7.74
CA GLY A 199 -5.70 12.73 -6.68
C GLY A 199 -6.54 13.61 -5.76
N ARG A 200 -6.05 14.82 -5.42
CA ARG A 200 -6.77 15.82 -4.62
C ARG A 200 -8.01 16.34 -5.34
N ILE A 201 -7.90 16.66 -6.64
CA ILE A 201 -9.02 17.13 -7.47
C ILE A 201 -10.10 16.04 -7.57
N LEU A 202 -9.71 14.81 -7.92
CA LEU A 202 -10.62 13.67 -8.05
C LEU A 202 -11.31 13.37 -6.72
N SER A 203 -10.56 13.30 -5.61
CA SER A 203 -11.11 13.07 -4.27
C SER A 203 -12.11 14.15 -3.86
N THR A 204 -11.82 15.42 -4.16
CA THR A 204 -12.73 16.53 -3.86
C THR A 204 -14.02 16.41 -4.67
N LYS A 205 -13.91 16.07 -5.96
CA LYS A 205 -15.06 15.86 -6.86
C LYS A 205 -15.92 14.69 -6.39
N LEU A 206 -15.31 13.57 -6.04
CA LEU A 206 -15.99 12.39 -5.50
C LEU A 206 -16.75 12.71 -4.22
N ARG A 207 -16.11 13.36 -3.24
CA ARG A 207 -16.79 13.76 -1.99
C ARG A 207 -17.97 14.70 -2.25
N ARG A 208 -17.77 15.73 -3.08
CA ARG A 208 -18.84 16.66 -3.45
C ARG A 208 -20.04 15.93 -4.04
N ASP A 209 -19.81 15.09 -5.04
CA ASP A 209 -20.90 14.44 -5.77
C ASP A 209 -21.54 13.29 -4.97
N GLY A 210 -20.76 12.62 -4.10
CA GLY A 210 -21.29 11.71 -3.11
C GLY A 210 -22.27 12.39 -2.13
N LEU A 211 -21.99 13.62 -1.70
CA LEU A 211 -22.93 14.42 -0.91
C LEU A 211 -24.19 14.76 -1.71
N LEU A 212 -24.05 15.19 -2.97
CA LEU A 212 -25.20 15.50 -3.82
C LEU A 212 -26.11 14.29 -4.06
N ILE A 213 -25.55 13.09 -4.23
CA ILE A 213 -26.31 11.83 -4.32
C ILE A 213 -27.12 11.60 -3.05
N ARG A 214 -26.52 11.79 -1.88
CA ARG A 214 -27.19 11.63 -0.58
C ARG A 214 -28.29 12.67 -0.37
N GLU A 215 -28.05 13.92 -0.74
CA GLU A 215 -29.06 14.99 -0.71
C GLU A 215 -30.23 14.72 -1.67
N ALA A 216 -29.94 14.19 -2.86
CA ALA A 216 -30.98 13.81 -3.82
C ALA A 216 -31.87 12.70 -3.25
N TYR A 217 -31.27 11.68 -2.63
CA TYR A 217 -32.00 10.62 -1.94
C TYR A 217 -32.86 11.16 -0.79
N ALA A 218 -32.31 12.05 0.04
CA ALA A 218 -33.05 12.70 1.13
C ALA A 218 -34.26 13.53 0.63
N ARG A 219 -34.18 14.08 -0.60
CA ARG A 219 -35.28 14.77 -1.29
C ARG A 219 -36.23 13.83 -2.04
N GLY A 220 -36.08 12.51 -1.89
CA GLY A 220 -36.98 11.50 -2.46
C GLY A 220 -36.59 10.98 -3.84
N ALA A 221 -35.39 11.27 -4.35
CA ALA A 221 -34.91 10.71 -5.60
C ALA A 221 -34.84 9.17 -5.54
N LYS A 222 -35.25 8.51 -6.62
CA LYS A 222 -35.26 7.05 -6.73
C LYS A 222 -33.93 6.52 -7.27
N ALA A 223 -33.70 5.22 -7.12
CA ALA A 223 -32.47 4.54 -7.51
C ALA A 223 -31.98 4.89 -8.94
N LYS A 224 -32.87 4.92 -9.92
CA LYS A 224 -32.53 5.31 -11.30
C LYS A 224 -31.85 6.68 -11.37
N LYS A 225 -32.38 7.67 -10.65
CA LYS A 225 -31.81 9.03 -10.64
C LYS A 225 -30.43 9.07 -10.00
N LEU A 226 -30.21 8.30 -8.94
CA LEU A 226 -28.90 8.21 -8.29
C LEU A 226 -27.85 7.58 -9.21
N GLN A 227 -28.24 6.57 -10.00
CA GLN A 227 -27.38 5.95 -11.00
C GLN A 227 -27.04 6.92 -12.14
N GLU A 228 -28.01 7.68 -12.65
CA GLU A 228 -27.76 8.74 -13.65
C GLU A 228 -26.78 9.81 -13.13
N MET A 229 -26.90 10.17 -11.84
CA MET A 229 -25.96 11.09 -11.20
C MET A 229 -24.56 10.50 -11.13
N LYS A 230 -24.42 9.22 -10.73
CA LYS A 230 -23.14 8.51 -10.74
C LYS A 230 -22.49 8.52 -12.13
N GLU A 231 -23.25 8.16 -13.17
CA GLU A 231 -22.74 8.15 -14.55
C GLU A 231 -22.27 9.54 -15.01
N THR A 232 -23.02 10.58 -14.65
CA THR A 232 -22.63 11.97 -14.93
C THR A 232 -21.30 12.30 -14.26
N THR A 233 -21.14 11.98 -12.97
CA THR A 233 -19.90 12.19 -12.23
C THR A 233 -18.74 11.40 -12.85
N LEU A 234 -18.95 10.14 -13.23
CA LEU A 234 -17.93 9.30 -13.85
C LEU A 234 -17.49 9.83 -15.22
N ALA A 235 -18.38 10.41 -16.02
CA ALA A 235 -18.02 11.06 -17.27
C ALA A 235 -17.10 12.28 -17.05
N GLU A 236 -17.33 13.05 -15.98
CA GLU A 236 -16.46 14.17 -15.60
C GLU A 236 -15.10 13.70 -15.07
N ILE A 237 -15.08 12.62 -14.27
CA ILE A 237 -13.85 11.97 -13.81
C ILE A 237 -13.04 11.44 -14.99
N TYR A 238 -13.67 10.74 -15.92
CA TYR A 238 -13.03 10.25 -17.14
C TYR A 238 -12.37 11.40 -17.92
N ARG A 239 -13.06 12.54 -18.05
CA ARG A 239 -12.50 13.73 -18.70
C ARG A 239 -11.25 14.26 -17.97
N ILE A 240 -11.28 14.34 -16.64
CA ILE A 240 -10.12 14.74 -15.83
C ILE A 240 -8.95 13.78 -16.05
N LEU A 241 -9.21 12.46 -15.98
CA LEU A 241 -8.20 11.43 -16.22
C LEU A 241 -7.61 11.54 -17.63
N CYS A 242 -8.42 11.77 -18.65
CA CYS A 242 -7.95 11.99 -20.03
C CYS A 242 -7.01 13.20 -20.14
N TYR A 243 -7.31 14.30 -19.44
CA TYR A 243 -6.47 15.50 -19.44
C TYR A 243 -5.16 15.30 -18.68
N CYS A 244 -5.19 14.53 -17.59
CA CYS A 244 -4.02 14.32 -16.75
C CYS A 244 -3.10 13.23 -17.30
N LEU A 245 -3.67 12.11 -17.77
CA LEU A 245 -2.97 10.84 -18.05
C LEU A 245 -2.95 10.46 -19.54
N GLY A 246 -3.68 11.20 -20.39
CA GLY A 246 -3.90 10.84 -21.78
C GLY A 246 -5.13 9.95 -21.99
N THR A 247 -5.54 9.79 -23.24
CA THR A 247 -6.70 8.96 -23.61
C THR A 247 -6.27 7.53 -23.89
N PRO A 248 -6.83 6.52 -23.20
CA PRO A 248 -6.45 5.13 -23.44
C PRO A 248 -6.65 4.69 -24.89
N PRO A 249 -5.63 4.10 -25.55
CA PRO A 249 -5.76 3.64 -26.93
C PRO A 249 -6.71 2.45 -27.01
N LYS A 250 -7.55 2.44 -28.06
CA LYS A 250 -8.42 1.31 -28.39
C LYS A 250 -7.74 0.29 -29.29
N LYS A 251 -6.82 0.79 -30.13
CA LYS A 251 -5.98 0.03 -31.06
C LYS A 251 -4.61 0.68 -31.14
N PHE A 252 -3.57 -0.12 -31.37
CA PHE A 252 -2.21 0.35 -31.57
C PHE A 252 -1.43 -0.68 -32.40
N GLU A 253 -0.47 -0.22 -33.19
CA GLU A 253 0.50 -1.11 -33.84
C GLU A 253 1.68 -1.34 -32.88
N TYR A 254 2.17 -2.57 -32.80
CA TYR A 254 3.36 -2.89 -32.03
C TYR A 254 4.31 -3.78 -32.82
N THR A 255 5.58 -3.38 -32.83
CA THR A 255 6.68 -4.14 -33.46
C THR A 255 7.53 -4.80 -32.37
N LEU A 256 7.44 -6.12 -32.27
CA LEU A 256 8.23 -6.92 -31.34
C LEU A 256 9.63 -7.13 -31.92
N ARG A 257 10.67 -6.85 -31.14
CA ARG A 257 12.08 -7.07 -31.51
C ARG A 257 12.78 -7.96 -30.51
N ASN A 258 13.58 -8.91 -30.98
CA ASN A 258 14.38 -9.75 -30.10
C ASN A 258 15.55 -8.97 -29.47
N SER A 259 16.34 -9.67 -28.66
CA SER A 259 17.50 -9.14 -27.95
C SER A 259 18.60 -8.57 -28.85
N LYS A 260 18.62 -8.96 -30.14
CA LYS A 260 19.53 -8.47 -31.18
C LYS A 260 18.97 -7.28 -31.98
N GLY A 261 17.73 -6.86 -31.71
CA GLY A 261 17.05 -5.77 -32.42
C GLY A 261 16.34 -6.19 -33.72
N GLU A 262 16.34 -7.48 -34.05
CA GLU A 262 15.68 -8.02 -35.23
C GLU A 262 14.16 -8.03 -35.03
N VAL A 263 13.40 -7.67 -36.08
CA VAL A 263 11.93 -7.68 -36.02
C VAL A 263 11.42 -9.12 -36.00
N ILE A 264 10.71 -9.49 -34.93
CA ILE A 264 9.99 -10.76 -34.82
C ILE A 264 8.62 -10.64 -35.50
N SER A 265 7.87 -9.57 -35.20
CA SER A 265 6.58 -9.31 -35.82
C SER A 265 6.16 -7.84 -35.68
N THR A 266 5.27 -7.40 -36.57
CA THR A 266 4.54 -6.13 -36.48
C THR A 266 3.06 -6.44 -36.66
N LYS A 267 2.22 -6.08 -35.69
CA LYS A 267 0.77 -6.34 -35.75
C LYS A 267 -0.01 -5.18 -35.13
N GLU A 268 -1.26 -5.01 -35.57
CA GLU A 268 -2.25 -4.18 -34.85
C GLU A 268 -2.83 -4.98 -33.68
N TYR A 269 -2.88 -4.38 -32.51
CA TYR A 269 -3.46 -4.93 -31.29
C TYR A 269 -4.57 -4.05 -30.75
N THR A 270 -5.50 -4.69 -30.05
CA THR A 270 -6.28 -4.05 -28.97
C THR A 270 -5.58 -4.33 -27.64
N PRO A 271 -5.82 -3.56 -26.57
CA PRO A 271 -5.26 -3.87 -25.25
C PRO A 271 -5.56 -5.30 -24.76
N LYS A 272 -6.73 -5.82 -25.11
CA LYS A 272 -7.17 -7.19 -24.78
C LYS A 272 -6.43 -8.26 -25.58
N SER A 273 -6.25 -8.07 -26.88
CA SER A 273 -5.50 -9.04 -27.68
C SER A 273 -4.02 -9.03 -27.32
N PHE A 274 -3.46 -7.88 -26.95
CA PHE A 274 -2.09 -7.77 -26.44
C PHE A 274 -1.94 -8.49 -25.09
N PHE A 275 -2.89 -8.30 -24.16
CA PHE A 275 -2.94 -9.07 -22.91
C PHE A 275 -2.98 -10.59 -23.17
N ALA A 276 -3.83 -11.03 -24.08
CA ALA A 276 -3.97 -12.45 -24.40
C ALA A 276 -2.68 -13.05 -24.99
N GLU A 277 -1.96 -12.32 -25.83
CA GLU A 277 -0.72 -12.79 -26.47
C GLU A 277 0.48 -12.80 -25.49
N PHE A 278 0.64 -11.75 -24.67
CA PHE A 278 1.85 -11.58 -23.86
C PHE A 278 1.71 -12.02 -22.41
N ILE A 279 0.50 -12.04 -21.85
CA ILE A 279 0.25 -12.49 -20.48
C ILE A 279 -0.50 -13.82 -20.51
N GLY A 280 -1.66 -13.85 -21.19
CA GLY A 280 -2.44 -15.05 -21.51
C GLY A 280 -3.03 -15.83 -20.33
N ASP A 281 -2.68 -15.47 -19.09
CA ASP A 281 -3.01 -16.21 -17.88
C ASP A 281 -4.32 -15.72 -17.23
N ASN A 282 -5.04 -16.64 -16.59
CA ASN A 282 -6.11 -16.27 -15.64
C ASN A 282 -5.47 -15.73 -14.35
N LEU A 283 -5.19 -14.42 -14.33
CA LEU A 283 -4.48 -13.77 -13.22
C LEU A 283 -5.25 -13.86 -11.89
N VAL A 284 -6.57 -13.88 -11.99
CA VAL A 284 -7.50 -13.84 -10.87
C VAL A 284 -7.57 -15.18 -10.14
N ASP A 285 -7.54 -16.30 -10.88
CA ASP A 285 -7.66 -17.64 -10.29
C ASP A 285 -6.34 -18.40 -10.18
N ASN A 286 -5.28 -18.03 -10.93
CA ASN A 286 -4.02 -18.77 -10.91
C ASN A 286 -3.05 -18.31 -9.83
N TYR A 287 -3.38 -17.27 -9.08
CA TYR A 287 -2.50 -16.70 -8.06
C TYR A 287 -3.18 -16.71 -6.69
N VAL A 288 -2.36 -16.83 -5.64
CA VAL A 288 -2.81 -16.72 -4.26
C VAL A 288 -1.95 -15.70 -3.53
N MET A 289 -2.60 -14.90 -2.71
CA MET A 289 -1.92 -13.99 -1.80
C MET A 289 -1.72 -14.66 -0.45
N LEU A 290 -0.47 -14.75 -0.06
CA LEU A 290 0.00 -15.25 1.22
C LEU A 290 0.35 -14.04 2.08
N MET A 291 0.04 -14.13 3.36
CA MET A 291 0.36 -13.09 4.32
C MET A 291 0.97 -13.69 5.58
N ASN A 292 1.93 -12.99 6.18
CA ASN A 292 2.39 -13.28 7.54
C ASN A 292 1.87 -12.20 8.50
N ASP A 293 0.72 -12.48 9.11
CA ASP A 293 0.13 -11.65 10.16
C ASP A 293 0.11 -12.44 11.50
N PRO A 294 1.14 -12.31 12.34
CA PRO A 294 1.18 -12.94 13.66
C PRO A 294 0.17 -12.37 14.66
N SER A 295 -0.53 -11.28 14.34
CA SER A 295 -1.62 -10.75 15.18
C SER A 295 -2.90 -11.58 15.07
N ARG A 296 -2.98 -12.49 14.10
CA ARG A 296 -4.14 -13.34 13.83
C ARG A 296 -3.78 -14.82 13.76
N PRO A 297 -4.75 -15.73 13.96
CA PRO A 297 -4.52 -17.15 13.75
C PRO A 297 -4.00 -17.46 12.35
N TYR A 298 -2.95 -18.27 12.27
CA TYR A 298 -2.47 -18.85 11.02
C TYR A 298 -3.39 -19.98 10.53
N GLY A 299 -3.21 -20.38 9.27
CA GLY A 299 -3.95 -21.48 8.66
C GLY A 299 -5.40 -21.11 8.32
N LYS A 300 -5.68 -19.82 8.16
CA LYS A 300 -7.02 -19.30 7.84
C LYS A 300 -7.00 -18.42 6.60
N LEU A 301 -8.13 -18.45 5.89
CA LEU A 301 -8.44 -17.55 4.80
C LEU A 301 -9.13 -16.30 5.37
N TYR A 302 -8.69 -15.13 4.95
CA TYR A 302 -9.25 -13.85 5.34
C TYR A 302 -9.67 -13.06 4.10
N GLU A 303 -10.72 -12.26 4.24
CA GLU A 303 -11.23 -11.36 3.21
C GLU A 303 -11.50 -10.00 3.83
N ILE A 304 -11.04 -8.91 3.21
CA ILE A 304 -11.24 -7.55 3.73
C ILE A 304 -12.38 -6.88 2.96
N ASP A 305 -13.39 -6.41 3.68
CA ASP A 305 -14.55 -5.79 3.06
C ASP A 305 -14.18 -4.49 2.34
N TYR A 306 -14.74 -4.27 1.14
CA TYR A 306 -14.48 -3.11 0.27
C TYR A 306 -13.03 -2.88 -0.16
N ASP A 307 -12.08 -3.73 0.24
CA ASP A 307 -10.69 -3.66 -0.21
C ASP A 307 -10.57 -4.32 -1.59
N ARG A 308 -11.03 -3.59 -2.60
CA ARG A 308 -11.06 -3.96 -4.01
C ARG A 308 -10.94 -2.71 -4.87
N HIS A 309 -10.66 -2.89 -6.15
CA HIS A 309 -10.41 -1.76 -7.06
C HIS A 309 -11.61 -1.44 -7.95
N SER A 310 -12.38 -2.46 -8.35
CA SER A 310 -13.65 -2.28 -9.06
C SER A 310 -14.83 -2.73 -8.21
N TYR A 311 -16.00 -2.16 -8.46
CA TYR A 311 -17.21 -2.50 -7.70
C TYR A 311 -17.64 -3.97 -7.87
N ASP A 312 -17.48 -4.49 -9.10
CA ASP A 312 -17.76 -5.86 -9.52
C ASP A 312 -16.55 -6.80 -9.37
N GLY A 313 -15.43 -6.31 -8.81
CA GLY A 313 -14.20 -7.06 -8.60
C GLY A 313 -14.21 -7.89 -7.32
N ARG A 314 -13.08 -8.56 -7.05
CA ARG A 314 -12.93 -9.36 -5.83
C ARG A 314 -12.39 -8.50 -4.70
N ASN A 315 -12.94 -8.71 -3.50
CA ASN A 315 -12.26 -8.25 -2.29
C ASN A 315 -10.91 -8.94 -2.18
N TRP A 316 -9.97 -8.24 -1.58
CA TRP A 316 -8.71 -8.81 -1.19
C TRP A 316 -8.95 -9.98 -0.25
N THR A 317 -8.55 -11.17 -0.74
CA THR A 317 -8.50 -12.41 0.02
C THR A 317 -7.06 -12.88 0.20
N TYR A 318 -6.67 -13.32 1.41
CA TYR A 318 -5.32 -13.84 1.69
C TYR A 318 -5.32 -15.06 2.61
N VAL A 319 -4.31 -15.91 2.45
CA VAL A 319 -4.02 -17.05 3.33
C VAL A 319 -2.98 -16.61 4.36
N ASN A 320 -3.33 -16.62 5.65
CA ASN A 320 -2.41 -16.24 6.72
C ASN A 320 -1.54 -17.43 7.15
N LEU A 321 -0.21 -17.29 7.11
CA LEU A 321 0.74 -18.38 7.33
C LEU A 321 1.94 -17.95 8.20
N PRO A 322 2.59 -18.90 8.90
CA PRO A 322 3.95 -18.71 9.41
C PRO A 322 4.91 -18.37 8.27
N ILE A 323 5.95 -17.60 8.58
CA ILE A 323 6.87 -17.10 7.55
C ILE A 323 7.63 -18.22 6.82
N GLU A 324 7.97 -19.29 7.52
CA GLU A 324 8.69 -20.45 6.95
C GLU A 324 7.91 -21.12 5.82
N ASP A 325 6.59 -21.29 5.99
CA ASP A 325 5.71 -21.82 4.93
C ASP A 325 5.74 -20.91 3.69
N ILE A 326 5.80 -19.58 3.89
CA ILE A 326 5.86 -18.63 2.78
C ILE A 326 7.23 -18.66 2.09
N LYS A 327 8.33 -18.76 2.84
CA LYS A 327 9.68 -18.88 2.30
C LYS A 327 9.83 -20.13 1.42
N GLU A 328 9.24 -21.26 1.82
CA GLU A 328 9.24 -22.49 1.02
C GLU A 328 8.69 -22.25 -0.39
N MET A 329 7.50 -21.64 -0.48
CA MET A 329 6.85 -21.34 -1.76
C MET A 329 7.60 -20.26 -2.55
N ALA A 330 8.20 -19.28 -1.87
CA ALA A 330 9.02 -18.25 -2.50
C ALA A 330 10.27 -18.85 -3.16
N ILE A 331 10.97 -19.73 -2.45
CA ILE A 331 12.16 -20.43 -2.97
C ILE A 331 11.77 -21.29 -4.18
N ALA A 332 10.66 -22.03 -4.11
CA ALA A 332 10.17 -22.84 -5.22
C ALA A 332 9.89 -22.00 -6.46
N SER A 333 9.24 -20.83 -6.31
CA SER A 333 8.96 -19.92 -7.42
C SER A 333 10.23 -19.34 -8.05
N ILE A 334 11.20 -18.89 -7.23
CA ILE A 334 12.47 -18.34 -7.75
C ILE A 334 13.27 -19.41 -8.48
N LYS A 335 13.32 -20.65 -7.95
CA LYS A 335 13.94 -21.80 -8.64
C LYS A 335 13.24 -22.15 -9.95
N GLY A 336 11.93 -21.94 -10.02
CA GLY A 336 11.14 -22.04 -11.24
C GLY A 336 11.28 -20.84 -12.20
N ASN A 337 12.16 -19.88 -11.89
CA ASN A 337 12.38 -18.64 -12.64
C ASN A 337 11.14 -17.73 -12.74
N ASP A 338 10.25 -17.79 -11.74
CA ASP A 338 9.07 -16.92 -11.67
C ASP A 338 9.26 -15.87 -10.56
N ALA A 339 9.29 -14.60 -10.97
CA ALA A 339 9.28 -13.46 -10.07
C ALA A 339 7.93 -13.35 -9.34
N MET A 340 7.93 -12.73 -8.16
CA MET A 340 6.72 -12.62 -7.35
C MET A 340 6.44 -11.18 -6.94
N TYR A 341 5.15 -10.85 -6.83
CA TYR A 341 4.73 -9.63 -6.15
C TYR A 341 4.99 -9.82 -4.66
N PHE A 342 5.75 -8.91 -4.06
CA PHE A 342 6.14 -8.92 -2.67
C PHE A 342 5.83 -7.57 -2.05
N SER A 343 5.52 -7.54 -0.76
CA SER A 343 5.34 -6.27 -0.05
C SER A 343 5.77 -6.37 1.40
N CYS A 344 6.19 -5.23 1.92
CA CYS A 344 6.89 -5.12 3.19
C CYS A 344 6.70 -3.74 3.83
N ASP A 345 7.28 -3.53 5.01
CA ASP A 345 7.51 -2.20 5.57
C ASP A 345 8.90 -1.69 5.17
N VAL A 346 9.04 -1.21 3.92
CA VAL A 346 10.36 -0.91 3.32
C VAL A 346 11.11 0.21 4.05
N GLY A 347 10.42 1.07 4.81
CA GLY A 347 11.05 2.16 5.53
C GLY A 347 11.86 1.69 6.76
N LYS A 348 11.58 0.49 7.27
CA LYS A 348 12.23 -0.05 8.47
C LYS A 348 13.58 -0.63 8.12
N GLU A 349 14.61 -0.17 8.83
CA GLU A 349 15.97 -0.67 8.70
C GLU A 349 16.53 -0.62 7.25
N LEU A 350 16.05 0.32 6.44
CA LEU A 350 16.57 0.57 5.09
C LEU A 350 17.75 1.52 5.11
N ASN A 351 18.89 1.03 4.62
CA ASN A 351 19.99 1.87 4.18
C ASN A 351 19.86 2.15 2.67
N SER A 352 19.36 3.34 2.35
CA SER A 352 19.11 3.76 0.96
C SER A 352 20.36 3.95 0.12
N ASP A 353 21.49 4.27 0.76
CA ASP A 353 22.75 4.56 0.08
C ASP A 353 23.39 3.26 -0.44
N HIS A 354 23.20 2.17 0.29
CA HIS A 354 23.70 0.84 -0.08
C HIS A 354 22.63 -0.06 -0.69
N GLY A 355 21.34 0.28 -0.53
CA GLY A 355 20.23 -0.54 -0.98
C GLY A 355 20.07 -1.82 -0.14
N THR A 356 20.35 -1.75 1.16
CA THR A 356 20.29 -2.91 2.06
C THR A 356 19.17 -2.77 3.09
N LEU A 357 18.57 -3.89 3.43
CA LEU A 357 17.49 -4.04 4.40
C LEU A 357 17.94 -5.07 5.44
N ASP A 358 18.36 -4.59 6.60
CA ASP A 358 19.01 -5.42 7.62
C ASP A 358 18.72 -4.86 9.00
N MET A 359 18.26 -5.72 9.92
CA MET A 359 17.99 -5.41 11.32
C MET A 359 19.12 -4.71 12.08
N THR A 360 20.35 -4.76 11.54
CA THR A 360 21.54 -4.17 12.15
C THR A 360 22.05 -2.94 11.43
N ASN A 361 21.30 -2.39 10.46
CA ASN A 361 21.69 -1.17 9.74
C ASN A 361 21.79 0.06 10.65
N TYR A 362 20.95 0.15 11.68
CA TYR A 362 20.92 1.29 12.59
C TYR A 362 20.95 0.91 14.07
N GLU A 363 21.72 1.64 14.87
CA GLU A 363 21.89 1.44 16.32
C GLU A 363 21.20 2.55 17.13
N ILE A 364 19.90 2.77 16.90
CA ILE A 364 19.13 3.86 17.56
C ILE A 364 19.08 3.66 19.08
N GLU A 365 18.87 2.42 19.54
CA GLU A 365 18.81 2.09 20.96
C GLU A 365 20.13 2.39 21.67
N ASN A 366 21.28 2.13 21.02
CA ASN A 366 22.60 2.44 21.58
C ASN A 366 22.84 3.95 21.69
N LEU A 367 22.43 4.73 20.68
CA LEU A 367 22.60 6.19 20.69
C LEU A 367 21.83 6.86 21.84
N PHE A 368 20.59 6.41 22.08
CA PHE A 368 19.70 7.02 23.06
C PHE A 368 19.68 6.32 24.43
N GLY A 369 20.22 5.10 24.53
CA GLY A 369 20.16 4.30 25.75
C GLY A 369 18.73 3.87 26.12
N VAL A 370 17.88 3.59 25.14
CA VAL A 370 16.46 3.23 25.32
C VAL A 370 16.12 1.94 24.59
N ALA A 371 15.13 1.20 25.10
CA ALA A 371 14.55 0.05 24.40
C ALA A 371 13.35 0.50 23.55
N LEU A 372 13.38 0.13 22.27
CA LEU A 372 12.38 0.42 21.25
C LEU A 372 11.88 -0.86 20.55
N GLN A 373 12.61 -1.96 20.65
CA GLN A 373 12.25 -3.22 20.00
C GLN A 373 10.89 -3.76 20.46
N MET A 374 10.10 -4.18 19.49
CA MET A 374 8.85 -4.92 19.67
C MET A 374 8.88 -6.10 18.72
N ASP A 375 8.24 -7.22 19.08
CA ASP A 375 8.02 -8.29 18.11
C ASP A 375 7.07 -7.83 17.00
N LYS A 376 7.03 -8.58 15.88
CA LYS A 376 6.20 -8.22 14.73
C LYS A 376 4.71 -8.10 15.07
N LYS A 377 4.20 -8.94 15.97
CA LYS A 377 2.80 -8.94 16.39
C LYS A 377 2.44 -7.64 17.10
N ASP A 378 3.28 -7.20 18.03
CA ASP A 378 3.05 -5.97 18.78
C ASP A 378 3.33 -4.73 17.93
N ARG A 379 4.28 -4.78 16.97
CA ARG A 379 4.42 -3.70 15.97
C ARG A 379 3.14 -3.51 15.15
N ILE A 380 2.47 -4.59 14.77
CA ILE A 380 1.19 -4.55 14.06
C ILE A 380 0.10 -3.96 14.97
N ARG A 381 -0.06 -4.50 16.18
CA ARG A 381 -1.14 -4.11 17.12
C ARG A 381 -1.02 -2.68 17.61
N THR A 382 0.20 -2.13 17.64
CA THR A 382 0.50 -0.76 18.04
C THR A 382 0.63 0.20 16.86
N PHE A 383 0.36 -0.25 15.62
CA PHE A 383 0.45 0.56 14.40
C PHE A 383 1.87 1.06 14.06
N THR A 384 2.89 0.46 14.66
CA THR A 384 4.31 0.80 14.42
C THR A 384 4.81 0.26 13.08
N SER A 385 4.22 -0.84 12.60
CA SER A 385 4.56 -1.46 11.32
C SER A 385 3.33 -2.07 10.64
N GLY A 386 3.33 -1.96 9.33
CA GLY A 386 2.36 -2.50 8.39
C GLY A 386 2.97 -2.49 7.00
N SER A 387 2.33 -3.11 6.02
CA SER A 387 2.90 -3.12 4.67
C SER A 387 2.73 -1.75 4.01
N THR A 388 3.82 -1.12 3.64
CA THR A 388 3.88 0.26 3.10
C THR A 388 4.32 0.33 1.64
N HIS A 389 4.95 -0.74 1.12
CA HIS A 389 5.48 -0.72 -0.23
C HIS A 389 5.51 -2.11 -0.86
N ALA A 390 5.22 -2.17 -2.16
CA ALA A 390 5.32 -3.37 -2.98
C ALA A 390 6.57 -3.32 -3.88
N MET A 391 7.24 -4.45 -4.02
CA MET A 391 8.41 -4.66 -4.87
C MET A 391 8.39 -6.06 -5.48
N THR A 392 9.19 -6.32 -6.50
CA THR A 392 9.22 -7.62 -7.18
C THR A 392 10.31 -8.50 -6.59
N LEU A 393 9.97 -9.62 -5.96
CA LEU A 393 10.94 -10.58 -5.43
C LEU A 393 11.54 -11.40 -6.58
N VAL A 394 12.87 -11.33 -6.75
CA VAL A 394 13.59 -11.84 -7.92
C VAL A 394 14.77 -12.74 -7.61
N ALA A 395 15.30 -12.78 -6.39
CA ALA A 395 16.41 -13.66 -6.07
C ALA A 395 16.39 -14.14 -4.61
N VAL A 396 16.98 -15.31 -4.40
CA VAL A 396 17.27 -15.88 -3.09
C VAL A 396 18.66 -16.47 -3.09
N ASP A 397 19.40 -16.23 -2.02
CA ASP A 397 20.64 -16.93 -1.76
C ASP A 397 20.42 -18.01 -0.71
N ILE A 398 20.97 -19.20 -0.96
CA ILE A 398 20.69 -20.41 -0.18
C ILE A 398 22.03 -21.01 0.24
N ASP A 399 22.18 -21.28 1.54
CA ASP A 399 23.38 -21.89 2.09
C ASP A 399 23.50 -23.39 1.76
N ALA A 400 24.62 -24.00 2.15
CA ALA A 400 24.86 -25.43 1.96
C ALA A 400 23.85 -26.35 2.66
N ASN A 401 23.07 -25.84 3.63
CA ASN A 401 22.04 -26.56 4.35
C ASN A 401 20.64 -26.37 3.75
N GLY A 402 20.52 -25.63 2.64
CA GLY A 402 19.24 -25.34 2.00
C GLY A 402 18.47 -24.19 2.65
N LYS A 403 19.08 -23.39 3.53
CA LYS A 403 18.43 -22.27 4.21
C LYS A 403 18.68 -20.94 3.49
N PRO A 404 17.67 -20.07 3.37
CA PRO A 404 17.86 -18.74 2.79
C PRO A 404 18.75 -17.87 3.70
N THR A 405 19.68 -17.14 3.11
CA THR A 405 20.57 -16.20 3.81
C THR A 405 20.19 -14.75 3.53
N LYS A 406 19.81 -14.46 2.28
CA LYS A 406 19.41 -13.13 1.80
C LYS A 406 18.50 -13.24 0.59
N TRP A 407 17.76 -12.17 0.33
CA TRP A 407 16.81 -12.05 -0.76
C TRP A 407 17.04 -10.76 -1.54
N MET A 408 16.64 -10.75 -2.81
CA MET A 408 16.69 -9.55 -3.65
C MET A 408 15.32 -9.21 -4.21
N VAL A 409 14.97 -7.94 -4.12
CA VAL A 409 13.81 -7.37 -4.80
C VAL A 409 14.24 -6.36 -5.86
N GLU A 410 13.58 -6.37 -7.00
CA GLU A 410 13.57 -5.24 -7.93
C GLU A 410 12.59 -4.18 -7.41
N ASN A 411 13.08 -2.96 -7.24
CA ASN A 411 12.28 -1.81 -6.83
C ASN A 411 11.90 -0.95 -8.05
N SER A 412 10.94 -0.05 -7.86
CA SER A 412 10.41 0.85 -8.88
C SER A 412 10.78 2.31 -8.64
N TRP A 413 12.03 2.58 -8.22
CA TRP A 413 12.56 3.94 -7.95
C TRP A 413 13.71 4.33 -8.89
N GLY A 414 13.79 3.68 -10.05
CA GLY A 414 14.85 3.90 -11.02
C GLY A 414 16.16 3.16 -10.71
N ASP A 415 17.04 3.10 -11.71
CA ASP A 415 18.28 2.32 -11.69
C ASP A 415 19.40 2.93 -10.83
N ARG A 416 19.29 4.22 -10.49
CA ARG A 416 20.28 4.95 -9.67
C ARG A 416 20.09 4.78 -8.17
N LYS A 417 19.02 4.11 -7.73
CA LYS A 417 18.70 3.88 -6.31
C LYS A 417 19.08 2.47 -5.89
N GLY A 418 19.49 2.32 -4.63
CA GLY A 418 19.94 1.05 -4.08
C GLY A 418 21.05 0.40 -4.91
N TYR A 419 20.98 -0.92 -5.08
CA TYR A 419 21.89 -1.66 -5.92
C TYR A 419 21.34 -1.80 -7.34
N LYS A 420 21.63 -0.81 -8.21
CA LYS A 420 21.15 -0.78 -9.61
C LYS A 420 19.63 -0.98 -9.71
N GLY A 421 18.86 -0.26 -8.91
CA GLY A 421 17.39 -0.39 -8.82
C GLY A 421 16.88 -1.54 -7.96
N HIS A 422 17.77 -2.31 -7.33
CA HIS A 422 17.39 -3.41 -6.45
C HIS A 422 17.66 -3.09 -4.98
N LEU A 423 16.97 -3.80 -4.09
CA LEU A 423 17.29 -3.87 -2.67
C LEU A 423 17.65 -5.31 -2.29
N ILE A 424 18.63 -5.45 -1.40
CA ILE A 424 19.07 -6.72 -0.84
C ILE A 424 18.66 -6.75 0.63
N MET A 425 17.96 -7.81 1.05
CA MET A 425 17.51 -7.97 2.42
C MET A 425 18.07 -9.24 3.05
N THR A 426 18.41 -9.19 4.33
CA THR A 426 18.73 -10.42 5.08
C THR A 426 17.48 -11.27 5.26
N ASP A 427 17.66 -12.57 5.44
CA ASP A 427 16.55 -13.46 5.78
C ASP A 427 15.84 -13.03 7.08
N LYS A 428 16.60 -12.53 8.06
CA LYS A 428 16.04 -11.98 9.30
C LYS A 428 15.18 -10.72 9.08
N TRP A 429 15.60 -9.83 8.17
CA TRP A 429 14.77 -8.67 7.84
C TRP A 429 13.48 -9.10 7.13
N PHE A 430 13.57 -10.11 6.26
CA PHE A 430 12.41 -10.72 5.61
C PHE A 430 11.41 -11.23 6.65
N ASP A 431 11.87 -11.91 7.71
CA ASP A 431 11.00 -12.37 8.81
C ASP A 431 10.23 -11.24 9.48
N GLU A 432 10.92 -10.15 9.78
CA GLU A 432 10.38 -9.07 10.59
C GLU A 432 9.46 -8.13 9.80
N TYR A 433 9.77 -7.86 8.53
CA TYR A 433 9.15 -6.77 7.78
C TYR A 433 8.52 -7.17 6.44
N MET A 434 8.62 -8.43 5.99
CA MET A 434 7.76 -8.94 4.92
C MET A 434 6.33 -9.08 5.43
N PHE A 435 5.34 -8.68 4.64
CA PHE A 435 3.94 -8.90 4.99
C PHE A 435 3.23 -9.80 4.00
N ARG A 436 3.38 -9.54 2.69
CA ARG A 436 2.56 -10.18 1.66
C ARG A 436 3.42 -10.70 0.52
N LEU A 437 3.07 -11.88 0.01
CA LEU A 437 3.66 -12.48 -1.17
C LEU A 437 2.54 -13.03 -2.05
N VAL A 438 2.59 -12.77 -3.35
CA VAL A 438 1.66 -13.39 -4.30
C VAL A 438 2.41 -14.41 -5.12
N VAL A 439 1.93 -15.65 -5.05
CA VAL A 439 2.57 -16.81 -5.68
C VAL A 439 1.61 -17.46 -6.66
N ASN A 440 2.14 -17.98 -7.77
CA ASN A 440 1.36 -18.80 -8.68
C ASN A 440 0.95 -20.10 -7.99
N LYS A 441 -0.30 -20.52 -8.16
CA LYS A 441 -0.86 -21.73 -7.54
C LYS A 441 -0.09 -23.00 -7.86
N LYS A 442 0.70 -23.06 -8.93
CA LYS A 442 1.57 -24.21 -9.22
C LYS A 442 2.68 -24.44 -8.17
N TYR A 443 3.02 -23.43 -7.36
CA TYR A 443 4.03 -23.55 -6.29
C TYR A 443 3.44 -23.70 -4.90
N ILE A 444 2.11 -23.71 -4.73
CA ILE A 444 1.51 -23.76 -3.40
C ILE A 444 1.61 -25.16 -2.82
N THR A 445 1.72 -25.24 -1.51
CA THR A 445 1.68 -26.52 -0.79
C THR A 445 0.24 -27.05 -0.69
N ALA A 446 0.09 -28.35 -0.44
CA ALA A 446 -1.22 -28.97 -0.21
C ALA A 446 -1.99 -28.32 0.95
N LYS A 447 -1.27 -27.87 1.99
CA LYS A 447 -1.84 -27.12 3.12
C LYS A 447 -2.56 -25.85 2.66
N VAL A 448 -1.92 -25.06 1.78
CA VAL A 448 -2.52 -23.84 1.22
C VAL A 448 -3.72 -24.18 0.34
N ALA A 449 -3.61 -25.23 -0.48
CA ALA A 449 -4.72 -25.69 -1.33
C ALA A 449 -5.98 -26.04 -0.52
N GLU A 450 -5.84 -26.68 0.65
CA GLU A 450 -6.98 -26.97 1.53
C GLU A 450 -7.55 -25.70 2.19
N ILE A 451 -6.70 -24.77 2.64
CA ILE A 451 -7.17 -23.50 3.24
C ILE A 451 -8.00 -22.69 2.24
N LEU A 452 -7.60 -22.68 0.96
CA LEU A 452 -8.32 -21.97 -0.11
C LEU A 452 -9.74 -22.48 -0.37
N LYS A 453 -10.08 -23.70 0.08
CA LYS A 453 -11.45 -24.25 -0.02
C LYS A 453 -12.36 -23.78 1.12
N THR A 454 -11.80 -23.17 2.15
CA THR A 454 -12.56 -22.72 3.32
C THR A 454 -13.26 -21.39 3.06
N LYS A 455 -14.30 -21.09 3.85
CA LYS A 455 -14.96 -19.77 3.81
C LYS A 455 -14.05 -18.71 4.46
N PRO A 456 -13.76 -17.58 3.79
CA PRO A 456 -12.96 -16.52 4.38
C PRO A 456 -13.57 -15.95 5.67
N THR A 457 -12.70 -15.62 6.63
CA THR A 457 -13.06 -14.78 7.77
C THR A 457 -13.10 -13.32 7.29
N ARG A 458 -14.28 -12.70 7.34
CA ARG A 458 -14.46 -11.32 6.88
C ARG A 458 -13.92 -10.31 7.89
N LEU A 459 -13.08 -9.41 7.41
CA LEU A 459 -12.52 -8.27 8.12
C LEU A 459 -13.23 -6.98 7.68
N PRO A 460 -13.35 -5.95 8.54
CA PRO A 460 -13.97 -4.69 8.17
C PRO A 460 -13.10 -3.88 7.21
N ALA A 461 -13.70 -2.94 6.48
CA ALA A 461 -12.99 -2.03 5.57
C ALA A 461 -11.95 -1.14 6.27
N TRP A 462 -12.11 -0.89 7.57
CA TRP A 462 -11.19 -0.13 8.42
C TRP A 462 -10.23 -1.02 9.21
N ASP A 463 -9.98 -2.24 8.75
CA ASP A 463 -9.01 -3.12 9.41
C ASP A 463 -7.61 -2.47 9.43
N PRO A 464 -6.96 -2.39 10.59
CA PRO A 464 -5.78 -1.54 10.80
C PRO A 464 -4.56 -1.98 10.00
N MET A 465 -4.53 -3.22 9.54
CA MET A 465 -3.46 -3.76 8.70
C MET A 465 -3.48 -3.19 7.28
N PHE A 466 -4.59 -2.58 6.87
CA PHE A 466 -4.86 -2.16 5.49
C PHE A 466 -5.27 -0.68 5.41
N ALA A 467 -4.89 0.12 6.43
CA ALA A 467 -4.95 1.56 6.33
C ALA A 467 -4.11 2.04 5.13
N GLY A 468 -4.60 3.02 4.38
CA GLY A 468 -3.92 3.49 3.17
C GLY A 468 -2.46 3.88 3.43
N ASP A 469 -1.59 3.57 2.47
CA ASP A 469 -0.19 4.01 2.47
C ASP A 469 -0.18 5.54 2.66
N LYS A 470 0.43 6.01 3.75
CA LYS A 470 0.51 7.44 4.07
C LYS A 470 1.68 8.12 3.39
#